data_AF-A0A382AM05-F1
#
_entry.id   AF-A0A382AM05-F1
#
_cell.length_a   1.000
_cell.length_b   1.000
_cell.length_c   1.000
_cell.angle_alpha   90.00
_cell.angle_beta   90.00
_cell.angle_gamma   90.00
#
_symmetry.space_group_name_H-M   'P 1'
#
loop_
_entity.id
_entity.type
_entity.pdbx_description
1 polymer ?
#
loop_
_entity_poly.entity_id
_entity_poly.type
_entity_poly.pdbx_seq_one_letter_code
_entity_poly.pdbx_strand_id
1 'polypeptide(L)'
;VFLLSLILFLGSTTNASNRVAYTRPGDMLKIPSSSLSRSPYLFQTGFGSEIHNFSPLNLSKGGYFNMETGKSGFMFGFSFTMAADTTQRAHLKESSYAAPVEFGFHVQKRVYTYQDVSISLGLQDIVFQNTDESSQLSLNSDELSLFAVVSSEKEVGSYKMNTYLGFGTGSLGPISTPQFDDDGSPQTVVNDTGSTAGVFVGFVLNTPYFARWGGIDLVGEFDGTGINVGLRIPLTSDYRLNFGFTHIDKLPHFGDSYWAGHPGVTLGLDMAVPRAIIPEPLSERFDGPSPFVDDPRGL
;
A
#
# COMPACT_ATOMS: atom_id res chain seq x y z
N VAL A 1 15.67 16.06 -25.07
CA VAL A 1 15.71 16.50 -23.65
C VAL A 1 14.77 17.68 -23.40
N PHE A 2 14.76 18.72 -24.23
CA PHE A 2 13.90 19.91 -24.03
C PHE A 2 12.40 19.72 -24.36
N LEU A 3 12.05 18.73 -25.19
CA LEU A 3 10.65 18.48 -25.61
C LEU A 3 9.87 17.60 -24.61
N LEU A 4 10.57 16.81 -23.79
CA LEU A 4 9.94 15.93 -22.78
C LEU A 4 9.54 16.72 -21.52
N SER A 5 10.23 17.83 -21.24
CA SER A 5 9.92 18.74 -20.12
C SER A 5 8.79 19.72 -20.41
N LEU A 6 8.36 19.87 -21.68
CA LEU A 6 7.31 20.82 -22.06
C LEU A 6 5.89 20.21 -22.04
N ILE A 7 5.77 18.88 -22.01
CA ILE A 7 4.48 18.17 -21.99
C ILE A 7 3.92 18.01 -20.56
N LEU A 8 4.72 18.29 -19.52
CA LEU A 8 4.34 18.13 -18.11
C LEU A 8 3.65 19.37 -17.48
N PHE A 9 3.22 20.35 -18.27
CA PHE A 9 2.76 21.64 -17.72
C PHE A 9 1.40 22.13 -18.24
N LEU A 10 0.46 21.21 -18.48
CA LEU A 10 -0.91 21.56 -18.86
C LEU A 10 -1.91 20.70 -18.08
N GLY A 11 -2.55 21.32 -17.07
CA GLY A 11 -3.78 20.84 -16.45
C GLY A 11 -3.63 20.29 -15.03
N SER A 12 -3.52 21.17 -14.03
CA SER A 12 -3.83 20.79 -12.65
C SER A 12 -5.36 20.79 -12.48
N THR A 13 -6.03 19.73 -12.94
CA THR A 13 -7.28 19.34 -12.28
C THR A 13 -6.89 18.76 -10.93
N THR A 14 -7.47 19.26 -9.85
CA THR A 14 -7.31 18.69 -8.51
C THR A 14 -7.95 17.31 -8.49
N ASN A 15 -7.24 16.31 -9.00
CA ASN A 15 -7.62 14.92 -8.88
C ASN A 15 -7.21 14.49 -7.47
N ALA A 16 -8.19 14.16 -6.64
CA ALA A 16 -7.92 13.48 -5.39
C ALA A 16 -7.35 12.09 -5.72
N SER A 17 -6.07 11.88 -5.43
CA SER A 17 -5.43 10.57 -5.60
C SER A 17 -6.06 9.54 -4.65
N ASN A 18 -6.56 8.41 -5.18
CA ASN A 18 -7.40 7.47 -4.42
C ASN A 18 -6.61 6.34 -3.80
N ARG A 19 -5.98 6.64 -2.68
CA ARG A 19 -5.46 5.62 -1.78
C ARG A 19 -6.58 5.10 -0.91
N VAL A 20 -7.18 3.99 -1.34
CA VAL A 20 -8.11 3.21 -0.51
C VAL A 20 -7.29 2.24 0.34
N ALA A 21 -7.52 2.24 1.64
CA ALA A 21 -6.85 1.36 2.58
C ALA A 21 -7.08 -0.11 2.20
N TYR A 22 -6.03 -0.91 2.37
CA TYR A 22 -6.04 -2.35 2.08
C TYR A 22 -6.26 -2.70 0.60
N THR A 23 -5.98 -1.79 -0.34
CA THR A 23 -6.04 -2.09 -1.78
C THR A 23 -4.66 -2.16 -2.43
N ARG A 24 -3.62 -2.42 -1.64
CA ARG A 24 -2.22 -2.48 -2.10
C ARG A 24 -1.52 -3.75 -1.62
N PRO A 25 -0.46 -4.18 -2.33
CA PRO A 25 0.32 -5.30 -1.87
C PRO A 25 0.95 -5.06 -0.50
N GLY A 26 0.76 -6.01 0.42
CA GLY A 26 1.35 -5.98 1.75
C GLY A 26 0.31 -6.07 2.86
N ASP A 27 0.80 -5.92 4.09
CA ASP A 27 -0.01 -6.01 5.31
C ASP A 27 -0.37 -4.63 5.91
N MET A 28 0.09 -3.57 5.27
CA MET A 28 -0.10 -2.17 5.69
C MET A 28 -1.38 -1.58 5.07
N LEU A 29 -1.83 -0.43 5.57
CA LEU A 29 -3.07 0.20 5.08
C LEU A 29 -2.81 0.89 3.73
N LYS A 30 -1.83 1.80 3.66
CA LYS A 30 -1.54 2.61 2.46
C LYS A 30 -0.08 2.58 2.03
N ILE A 31 0.86 2.23 2.92
CA ILE A 31 2.30 2.28 2.65
C ILE A 31 2.83 0.94 2.09
N PRO A 32 3.94 0.94 1.33
CA PRO A 32 4.65 -0.27 0.97
C PRO A 32 5.20 -1.00 2.20
N SER A 33 5.34 -2.32 2.07
CA SER A 33 5.99 -3.16 3.07
C SER A 33 6.96 -4.14 2.43
N SER A 34 7.82 -4.74 3.24
CA SER A 34 8.78 -5.77 2.83
C SER A 34 8.73 -6.94 3.80
N SER A 35 9.38 -8.04 3.45
CA SER A 35 9.45 -9.25 4.28
C SER A 35 10.86 -9.81 4.26
N LEU A 36 11.22 -10.66 5.22
CA LEU A 36 12.53 -11.36 5.22
C LEU A 36 12.55 -12.52 4.23
N SER A 37 11.40 -13.14 4.01
CA SER A 37 11.28 -14.34 3.20
C SER A 37 10.21 -14.17 2.13
N ARG A 38 10.22 -15.11 1.18
CA ARG A 38 9.20 -15.20 0.16
C ARG A 38 7.85 -15.46 0.82
N SER A 39 6.81 -14.78 0.33
CA SER A 39 5.44 -14.95 0.77
C SER A 39 5.05 -16.44 0.75
N PRO A 40 4.47 -16.95 1.86
CA PRO A 40 3.96 -18.32 1.91
C PRO A 40 2.72 -18.50 1.01
N TYR A 41 2.16 -17.40 0.52
CA TYR A 41 0.98 -17.39 -0.34
C TYR A 41 1.38 -17.38 -1.82
N LEU A 42 0.60 -18.07 -2.65
CA LEU A 42 0.70 -18.03 -4.11
C LEU A 42 0.29 -16.65 -4.62
N PHE A 43 -0.85 -16.17 -4.14
CA PHE A 43 -1.39 -14.84 -4.41
C PHE A 43 -2.26 -14.40 -3.23
N GLN A 44 -2.50 -13.10 -3.13
CA GLN A 44 -3.50 -12.53 -2.23
C GLN A 44 -4.42 -11.60 -3.02
N THR A 45 -5.64 -11.44 -2.55
CA THR A 45 -6.62 -10.54 -3.14
C THR A 45 -7.58 -10.07 -2.07
N GLY A 46 -8.16 -8.90 -2.25
CA GLY A 46 -9.08 -8.36 -1.26
C GLY A 46 -9.79 -7.13 -1.76
N PHE A 47 -10.71 -6.65 -0.92
CA PHE A 47 -11.45 -5.41 -1.13
C PHE A 47 -11.29 -4.51 0.08
N GLY A 48 -11.22 -3.21 -0.17
CA GLY A 48 -11.12 -2.17 0.84
C GLY A 48 -12.14 -1.07 0.61
N SER A 49 -12.54 -0.42 1.69
CA SER A 49 -13.40 0.78 1.66
C SER A 49 -12.99 1.73 2.77
N GLU A 50 -13.10 3.03 2.51
CA GLU A 50 -12.99 4.07 3.53
C GLU A 50 -14.26 4.90 3.55
N ILE A 51 -14.90 4.97 4.70
CA ILE A 51 -16.08 5.79 4.92
C ILE A 51 -15.60 7.15 5.42
N HIS A 52 -15.93 8.21 4.70
CA HIS A 52 -15.54 9.59 5.01
C HIS A 52 -16.71 10.39 5.62
N ASN A 53 -17.96 9.94 5.41
CA ASN A 53 -19.14 10.46 6.08
C ASN A 53 -20.22 9.37 6.22
N PHE A 54 -20.96 9.35 7.32
CA PHE A 54 -22.06 8.40 7.54
C PHE A 54 -23.42 8.94 7.05
N SER A 55 -23.61 10.26 7.05
CA SER A 55 -24.89 10.87 6.66
C SER A 55 -24.71 12.25 6.03
N PRO A 56 -24.96 12.41 4.72
CA PRO A 56 -25.14 11.33 3.75
C PRO A 56 -23.89 10.43 3.63
N LEU A 57 -24.09 9.14 3.34
CA LEU A 57 -22.99 8.19 3.22
C LEU A 57 -22.05 8.61 2.08
N ASN A 58 -20.76 8.78 2.38
CA ASN A 58 -19.73 9.02 1.38
C ASN A 58 -18.55 8.08 1.66
N LEU A 59 -18.14 7.30 0.66
CA LEU A 59 -17.09 6.30 0.82
C LEU A 59 -16.26 6.16 -0.45
N SER A 60 -14.98 5.86 -0.26
CA SER A 60 -14.10 5.35 -1.29
C SER A 60 -14.05 3.82 -1.21
N LYS A 61 -13.75 3.15 -2.33
CA LYS A 61 -13.72 1.68 -2.40
C LYS A 61 -12.77 1.18 -3.46
N GLY A 62 -12.28 -0.03 -3.29
CA GLY A 62 -11.43 -0.67 -4.28
C GLY A 62 -11.17 -2.13 -3.99
N GLY A 63 -10.37 -2.74 -4.85
CA GLY A 63 -9.89 -4.09 -4.69
C GLY A 63 -8.49 -4.24 -5.24
N TYR A 64 -7.84 -5.33 -4.87
CA TYR A 64 -6.48 -5.61 -5.28
C TYR A 64 -6.23 -7.10 -5.49
N PHE A 65 -5.17 -7.37 -6.22
CA PHE A 65 -4.56 -8.68 -6.39
C PHE A 65 -3.05 -8.51 -6.32
N ASN A 66 -2.36 -9.42 -5.65
CA ASN A 66 -0.89 -9.47 -5.66
C ASN A 66 -0.37 -10.90 -5.75
N MET A 67 0.87 -11.05 -6.22
CA MET A 67 1.57 -12.32 -6.21
C MET A 67 3.08 -12.12 -6.17
N GLU A 68 3.77 -12.97 -5.41
CA GLU A 68 5.23 -13.05 -5.46
C GLU A 68 5.68 -14.19 -6.39
N THR A 69 6.42 -13.80 -7.43
CA THR A 69 7.04 -14.71 -8.40
C THR A 69 8.19 -15.48 -7.76
N GLY A 70 8.28 -16.78 -8.06
CA GLY A 70 9.10 -17.67 -7.26
C GLY A 70 10.59 -17.42 -7.29
N LYS A 71 11.27 -17.81 -8.38
CA LYS A 71 12.74 -17.73 -8.44
C LYS A 71 13.25 -16.29 -8.59
N SER A 72 12.42 -15.40 -9.14
CA SER A 72 12.78 -14.02 -9.46
C SER A 72 12.54 -13.04 -8.30
N GLY A 73 11.70 -13.41 -7.31
CA GLY A 73 11.46 -12.61 -6.10
C GLY A 73 10.77 -11.27 -6.36
N PHE A 74 10.16 -11.08 -7.54
CA PHE A 74 9.34 -9.91 -7.84
C PHE A 74 7.94 -10.13 -7.32
N MET A 75 7.43 -9.13 -6.60
CA MET A 75 6.04 -8.98 -6.24
C MET A 75 5.36 -8.12 -7.31
N PHE A 76 4.33 -8.67 -7.93
CA PHE A 76 3.45 -7.93 -8.84
C PHE A 76 2.11 -7.70 -8.14
N GLY A 77 1.55 -6.52 -8.33
CA GLY A 77 0.25 -6.14 -7.83
C GLY A 77 -0.56 -5.41 -8.88
N PHE A 78 -1.87 -5.55 -8.76
CA PHE A 78 -2.87 -4.83 -9.51
C PHE A 78 -3.91 -4.32 -8.52
N SER A 79 -4.40 -3.11 -8.71
CA SER A 79 -5.48 -2.53 -7.92
C SER A 79 -6.46 -1.77 -8.80
N PHE A 80 -7.70 -1.71 -8.35
CA PHE A 80 -8.70 -0.80 -8.91
C PHE A 80 -9.37 -0.06 -7.76
N THR A 81 -9.45 1.25 -7.85
CA THR A 81 -9.96 2.12 -6.79
C THR A 81 -10.93 3.15 -7.35
N MET A 82 -11.83 3.62 -6.49
CA MET A 82 -12.76 4.71 -6.76
C MET A 82 -12.77 5.64 -5.55
N ALA A 83 -12.61 6.94 -5.80
CA ALA A 83 -12.71 7.99 -4.79
C ALA A 83 -14.07 8.03 -4.11
N ALA A 84 -14.11 8.73 -2.99
CA ALA A 84 -15.34 9.32 -2.49
C ALA A 84 -15.76 10.53 -3.33
N ASP A 85 -17.03 10.89 -3.22
CA ASP A 85 -17.60 12.04 -3.91
C ASP A 85 -17.03 13.34 -3.32
N THR A 86 -16.43 14.18 -4.18
CA THR A 86 -15.81 15.46 -3.82
C THR A 86 -16.80 16.62 -3.75
N THR A 87 -18.07 16.40 -4.12
CA THR A 87 -19.12 17.41 -3.98
C THR A 87 -19.27 17.84 -2.53
N GLN A 88 -19.65 19.10 -2.35
CA GLN A 88 -19.84 19.66 -1.02
C GLN A 88 -20.86 18.85 -0.23
N ARG A 89 -20.58 18.66 1.07
CA ARG A 89 -21.38 17.81 1.96
C ARG A 89 -22.89 18.08 1.88
N ALA A 90 -23.29 19.35 1.80
CA ALA A 90 -24.69 19.77 1.73
C ALA A 90 -25.43 19.23 0.49
N HIS A 91 -24.70 18.96 -0.59
CA HIS A 91 -25.24 18.54 -1.88
C HIS A 91 -24.96 17.06 -2.21
N LEU A 92 -24.27 16.32 -1.34
CA LEU A 92 -23.93 14.90 -1.56
C LEU A 92 -25.14 14.00 -1.87
N LYS A 93 -26.34 14.31 -1.33
CA LYS A 93 -27.57 13.54 -1.64
C LYS A 93 -28.10 13.77 -3.06
N GLU A 94 -27.80 14.94 -3.62
CA GLU A 94 -28.26 15.41 -4.93
C GLU A 94 -27.17 15.27 -5.99
N SER A 95 -25.95 14.94 -5.57
CA SER A 95 -24.80 14.77 -6.43
C SER A 95 -25.03 13.66 -7.44
N SER A 96 -24.74 13.97 -8.70
CA SER A 96 -24.61 13.00 -9.78
C SER A 96 -23.15 12.67 -10.10
N TYR A 97 -22.20 13.12 -9.27
CA TYR A 97 -20.79 12.87 -9.47
C TYR A 97 -20.48 11.39 -9.22
N ALA A 98 -19.80 10.77 -10.18
CA ALA A 98 -19.24 9.45 -10.01
C ALA A 98 -17.73 9.58 -10.18
N ALA A 99 -16.98 9.30 -9.11
CA ALA A 99 -15.53 9.28 -9.18
C ALA A 99 -15.07 8.25 -10.24
N PRO A 100 -14.10 8.60 -11.10
CA PRO A 100 -13.58 7.67 -12.08
C PRO A 100 -12.92 6.47 -11.39
N VAL A 101 -12.93 5.33 -12.09
CA VAL A 101 -12.18 4.15 -11.65
C VAL A 101 -10.71 4.34 -12.05
N GLU A 102 -9.82 4.15 -11.08
CA GLU A 102 -8.37 4.18 -11.26
C GLU A 102 -7.82 2.76 -11.22
N PHE A 103 -7.00 2.41 -12.21
CA PHE A 103 -6.32 1.11 -12.26
C PHE A 103 -4.83 1.29 -11.98
N GLY A 104 -4.34 0.70 -10.89
CA GLY A 104 -2.94 0.78 -10.46
C GLY A 104 -2.19 -0.53 -10.72
N PHE A 105 -0.96 -0.41 -11.22
CA PHE A 105 -0.01 -1.52 -11.25
C PHE A 105 1.14 -1.29 -10.26
N HIS A 106 1.56 -2.36 -9.61
CA HIS A 106 2.58 -2.36 -8.57
C HIS A 106 3.64 -3.41 -8.89
N VAL A 107 4.91 -3.03 -8.81
CA VAL A 107 6.06 -3.92 -8.94
C VAL A 107 7.03 -3.62 -7.82
N GLN A 108 7.36 -4.63 -7.03
CA GLN A 108 8.34 -4.52 -5.97
C GLN A 108 9.32 -5.68 -6.05
N LYS A 109 10.58 -5.43 -5.66
CA LYS A 109 11.60 -6.47 -5.51
C LYS A 109 12.34 -6.26 -4.20
N ARG A 110 12.45 -7.35 -3.44
CA ARG A 110 13.38 -7.45 -2.33
C ARG A 110 14.80 -7.61 -2.87
N VAL A 111 15.62 -6.58 -2.67
CA VAL A 111 16.98 -6.51 -3.22
C VAL A 111 18.04 -6.93 -2.22
N TYR A 112 17.72 -6.89 -0.93
CA TYR A 112 18.64 -7.27 0.13
C TYR A 112 17.89 -7.90 1.31
N THR A 113 18.52 -8.87 1.96
CA THR A 113 18.05 -9.45 3.21
C THR A 113 19.27 -9.87 4.01
N TYR A 114 19.34 -9.43 5.26
CA TYR A 114 20.40 -9.80 6.19
C TYR A 114 19.83 -9.86 7.60
N GLN A 115 19.96 -11.01 8.25
CA GLN A 115 19.38 -11.27 9.57
C GLN A 115 17.88 -10.91 9.58
N ASP A 116 17.52 -9.99 10.47
CA ASP A 116 16.18 -9.55 10.75
C ASP A 116 15.80 -8.30 9.93
N VAL A 117 16.58 -7.95 8.90
CA VAL A 117 16.38 -6.76 8.06
C VAL A 117 16.26 -7.14 6.59
N SER A 118 15.34 -6.50 5.87
CA SER A 118 15.32 -6.54 4.40
C SER A 118 15.11 -5.16 3.79
N ILE A 119 15.55 -5.02 2.54
CA ILE A 119 15.40 -3.81 1.74
C ILE A 119 14.68 -4.18 0.46
N SER A 120 13.62 -3.45 0.15
CA SER A 120 12.87 -3.58 -1.09
C SER A 120 12.83 -2.26 -1.84
N LEU A 121 12.88 -2.35 -3.16
CA LEU A 121 12.66 -1.25 -4.09
C LEU A 121 11.41 -1.55 -4.91
N GLY A 122 10.63 -0.54 -5.25
CA GLY A 122 9.44 -0.77 -6.07
C GLY A 122 8.91 0.48 -6.74
N LEU A 123 8.02 0.23 -7.70
CA LEU A 123 7.17 1.19 -8.36
C LEU A 123 5.73 0.82 -8.00
N GLN A 124 4.94 1.80 -7.58
CA GLN A 124 3.51 1.62 -7.32
C GLN A 124 2.71 2.71 -8.03
N ASP A 125 1.40 2.47 -8.15
CA ASP A 125 0.45 3.44 -8.69
C ASP A 125 0.79 3.91 -10.10
N ILE A 126 1.13 2.97 -10.99
CA ILE A 126 1.05 3.23 -12.44
C ILE A 126 -0.44 3.31 -12.77
N VAL A 127 -1.03 4.50 -12.60
CA VAL A 127 -2.47 4.69 -12.68
C VAL A 127 -2.87 5.10 -14.08
N PHE A 128 -3.89 4.41 -14.58
CA PHE A 128 -4.59 4.81 -15.79
C PHE A 128 -6.00 5.28 -15.46
N GLN A 129 -6.37 6.44 -16.00
CA GLN A 129 -7.69 7.04 -15.85
C GLN A 129 -8.42 7.04 -17.19
N ASN A 130 -9.74 6.82 -17.13
CA ASN A 130 -10.62 7.00 -18.27
C ASN A 130 -11.07 8.46 -18.31
N THR A 131 -10.66 9.21 -19.34
CA THR A 131 -11.11 10.59 -19.55
C THR A 131 -12.39 10.61 -20.39
N ASP A 132 -13.43 11.29 -19.89
CA ASP A 132 -14.78 11.34 -20.46
C ASP A 132 -14.86 11.86 -21.91
N GLU A 133 -13.84 12.57 -22.40
CA GLU A 133 -13.89 13.19 -23.73
C GLU A 133 -13.48 12.26 -24.88
N SER A 134 -12.86 11.11 -24.63
CA SER A 134 -12.36 10.27 -25.74
C SER A 134 -12.26 8.76 -25.50
N SER A 135 -12.67 8.23 -24.34
CA SER A 135 -12.44 6.81 -23.99
C SER A 135 -10.97 6.38 -24.13
N GLN A 136 -10.03 7.32 -24.03
CA GLN A 136 -8.61 7.05 -24.09
C GLN A 136 -8.08 6.83 -22.67
N LEU A 137 -7.30 5.76 -22.52
CA LEU A 137 -6.63 5.42 -21.29
C LEU A 137 -5.38 6.31 -21.16
N SER A 138 -5.42 7.32 -20.27
CA SER A 138 -4.29 8.22 -20.05
C SER A 138 -3.54 7.85 -18.76
N LEU A 139 -2.21 7.91 -18.80
CA LEU A 139 -1.34 7.64 -17.66
C LEU A 139 -1.33 8.87 -16.74
N ASN A 140 -1.67 8.69 -15.47
CA ASN A 140 -1.46 9.70 -14.45
C ASN A 140 -0.03 9.58 -13.88
N SER A 141 0.90 10.38 -14.40
CA SER A 141 2.29 10.35 -13.96
C SER A 141 2.53 10.91 -12.55
N ASP A 142 1.58 11.68 -12.01
CA ASP A 142 1.71 12.29 -10.69
C ASP A 142 1.49 11.28 -9.57
N GLU A 143 0.76 10.20 -9.85
CA GLU A 143 0.53 9.11 -8.90
C GLU A 143 1.67 8.10 -8.86
N LEU A 144 2.43 7.98 -9.97
CA LEU A 144 3.55 7.06 -10.09
C LEU A 144 4.57 7.30 -8.96
N SER A 145 4.73 6.29 -8.11
CA SER A 145 5.60 6.39 -6.94
C SER A 145 6.71 5.36 -6.99
N LEU A 146 7.95 5.83 -7.12
CA LEU A 146 9.14 5.03 -6.88
C LEU A 146 9.43 5.04 -5.38
N PHE A 147 9.73 3.90 -4.79
CA PHE A 147 10.02 3.82 -3.37
C PHE A 147 11.16 2.86 -3.03
N ALA A 148 11.72 3.11 -1.85
CA ALA A 148 12.56 2.18 -1.13
C ALA A 148 12.01 2.01 0.28
N VAL A 149 11.96 0.76 0.76
CA VAL A 149 11.53 0.43 2.11
C VAL A 149 12.54 -0.51 2.76
N VAL A 150 12.92 -0.16 3.97
CA VAL A 150 13.66 -1.01 4.90
C VAL A 150 12.64 -1.60 5.87
N SER A 151 12.65 -2.92 6.03
CA SER A 151 11.86 -3.59 7.03
C SER A 151 12.72 -4.32 8.04
N SER A 152 12.26 -4.36 9.30
CA SER A 152 12.82 -5.25 10.32
C SER A 152 11.74 -6.11 10.94
N GLU A 153 11.99 -7.41 11.07
CA GLU A 153 11.09 -8.36 11.75
C GLU A 153 11.76 -8.89 13.02
N LYS A 154 11.08 -8.78 14.16
CA LYS A 154 11.61 -9.19 15.45
C LYS A 154 10.57 -9.95 16.27
N GLU A 155 10.99 -11.04 16.87
CA GLU A 155 10.18 -11.79 17.83
C GLU A 155 10.43 -11.28 19.25
N VAL A 156 9.34 -11.00 19.98
CA VAL A 156 9.36 -10.53 21.37
C VAL A 156 8.40 -11.40 22.18
N GLY A 157 8.93 -12.49 22.74
CA GLY A 157 8.11 -13.49 23.42
C GLY A 157 7.15 -14.16 22.44
N SER A 158 5.84 -14.08 22.72
CA SER A 158 4.78 -14.63 21.85
C SER A 158 4.29 -13.64 20.79
N TYR A 159 4.91 -12.48 20.66
CA TYR A 159 4.55 -11.44 19.71
C TYR A 159 5.60 -11.35 18.61
N LYS A 160 5.16 -11.02 17.39
CA LYS A 160 6.05 -10.69 16.28
C LYS A 160 5.82 -9.25 15.87
N MET A 161 6.89 -8.46 15.85
CA MET A 161 6.87 -7.06 15.45
C MET A 161 7.58 -6.92 14.11
N ASN A 162 6.87 -6.41 13.11
CA ASN A 162 7.45 -5.93 11.88
C ASN A 162 7.47 -4.40 11.90
N THR A 163 8.55 -3.78 11.47
CA THR A 163 8.69 -2.34 11.33
C THR A 163 9.12 -2.00 9.92
N TYR A 164 8.66 -0.85 9.43
CA TYR A 164 8.87 -0.36 8.07
C TYR A 164 9.29 1.09 8.13
N LEU A 165 10.38 1.42 7.45
CA LEU A 165 10.84 2.79 7.24
C LEU A 165 11.19 2.92 5.77
N GLY A 166 10.64 3.91 5.11
CA GLY A 166 10.91 4.10 3.69
C GLY A 166 10.72 5.52 3.23
N PHE A 167 11.07 5.71 1.97
CA PHE A 167 10.84 6.95 1.25
C PHE A 167 10.29 6.62 -0.14
N GLY A 168 9.49 7.51 -0.69
CA GLY A 168 9.00 7.37 -2.05
C GLY A 168 8.57 8.68 -2.69
N THR A 169 8.44 8.67 -4.02
CA THR A 169 8.01 9.84 -4.80
C THR A 169 6.51 9.84 -5.07
N GLY A 170 6.00 10.83 -5.79
CA GLY A 170 4.62 10.82 -6.32
C GLY A 170 3.60 10.83 -5.18
N SER A 171 2.67 9.88 -5.19
CA SER A 171 1.68 9.75 -4.12
C SER A 171 2.29 9.34 -2.77
N LEU A 172 3.51 8.76 -2.73
CA LEU A 172 4.28 8.55 -1.48
C LEU A 172 5.12 9.78 -1.08
N GLY A 173 5.12 10.81 -1.93
CA GLY A 173 5.62 12.14 -1.65
C GLY A 173 4.79 12.84 -0.57
N PRO A 174 5.27 13.97 -0.03
CA PRO A 174 4.38 14.89 0.66
C PRO A 174 3.31 15.30 -0.34
N ILE A 175 2.09 14.79 -0.19
CA ILE A 175 0.94 15.42 -0.81
C ILE A 175 0.74 16.69 -0.01
N SER A 176 0.61 17.81 -0.71
CA SER A 176 0.06 19.07 -0.22
C SER A 176 -1.11 18.80 0.71
N THR A 177 -0.84 18.66 2.02
CA THR A 177 -1.90 18.56 3.02
C THR A 177 -2.66 19.87 2.92
N PRO A 178 -3.98 19.87 2.67
CA PRO A 178 -4.73 21.10 2.75
C PRO A 178 -4.47 21.70 4.12
N GLN A 179 -3.87 22.89 4.14
CA GLN A 179 -3.79 23.65 5.38
C GLN A 179 -5.21 24.10 5.66
N PHE A 180 -5.65 23.97 6.91
CA PHE A 180 -6.94 24.48 7.31
C PHE A 180 -6.71 25.82 8.00
N ASP A 181 -7.50 26.83 7.63
CA ASP A 181 -7.55 28.07 8.38
C ASP A 181 -8.11 27.82 9.79
N ASP A 182 -7.93 28.78 10.71
CA ASP A 182 -8.44 28.69 12.09
C ASP A 182 -9.97 28.47 12.17
N ASP A 183 -10.69 28.73 11.07
CA ASP A 183 -12.13 28.51 10.92
C ASP A 183 -12.50 27.12 10.33
N GLY A 184 -11.51 26.28 10.05
CA GLY A 184 -11.67 24.93 9.51
C GLY A 184 -11.87 24.87 7.99
N SER A 185 -11.75 26.00 7.28
CA SER A 185 -11.84 26.00 5.81
C SER A 185 -10.51 25.58 5.15
N PRO A 186 -10.53 24.88 3.99
CA PRO A 186 -9.32 24.51 3.27
C PRO A 186 -8.64 25.73 2.65
N GLN A 187 -7.37 25.96 2.97
CA GLN A 187 -6.55 26.96 2.32
C GLN A 187 -6.35 26.65 0.83
N THR A 188 -6.59 27.66 0.00
CA THR A 188 -6.60 27.56 -1.47
C THR A 188 -5.23 27.76 -2.11
N VAL A 189 -4.17 28.04 -1.33
CA VAL A 189 -2.81 28.27 -1.84
C VAL A 189 -1.84 27.32 -1.14
N VAL A 190 -1.51 26.22 -1.81
CA VAL A 190 -0.42 25.35 -1.38
C VAL A 190 0.89 25.95 -1.89
N ASN A 191 1.69 26.52 -1.00
CA ASN A 191 3.07 26.92 -1.31
C ASN A 191 4.00 25.70 -1.20
N ASP A 192 3.99 24.82 -2.20
CA ASP A 192 4.88 23.66 -2.15
C ASP A 192 6.28 24.03 -2.64
N THR A 193 7.19 24.23 -1.69
CA THR A 193 8.61 24.52 -1.94
C THR A 193 9.47 23.39 -1.38
N GLY A 194 9.68 22.35 -2.18
CA GLY A 194 10.86 21.49 -2.08
C GLY A 194 10.62 20.00 -1.77
N SER A 195 11.24 19.16 -2.62
CA SER A 195 11.37 17.69 -2.56
C SER A 195 10.08 16.87 -2.77
N THR A 196 9.99 16.22 -3.93
CA THR A 196 8.92 15.27 -4.33
C THR A 196 8.99 13.90 -3.63
N ALA A 197 9.92 13.69 -2.70
CA ALA A 197 10.10 12.43 -1.98
C ALA A 197 9.62 12.55 -0.52
N GLY A 198 8.65 11.72 -0.13
CA GLY A 198 8.04 11.67 1.19
C GLY A 198 8.56 10.49 1.99
N VAL A 199 8.52 10.61 3.31
CA VAL A 199 8.95 9.59 4.25
C VAL A 199 7.73 8.92 4.84
N PHE A 200 7.76 7.59 4.91
CA PHE A 200 6.73 6.81 5.58
C PHE A 200 7.34 5.87 6.61
N VAL A 201 6.56 5.59 7.64
CA VAL A 201 6.91 4.69 8.73
C VAL A 201 5.72 3.81 9.04
N GLY A 202 5.93 2.55 9.35
CA GLY A 202 4.86 1.70 9.82
C GLY A 202 5.34 0.57 10.70
N PHE A 203 4.39 -0.06 11.39
CA PHE A 203 4.64 -1.28 12.12
C PHE A 203 3.41 -2.20 12.06
N VAL A 204 3.69 -3.49 12.20
CA VAL A 204 2.69 -4.55 12.40
C VAL A 204 3.10 -5.33 13.64
N LEU A 205 2.25 -5.32 14.66
CA LEU A 205 2.39 -6.15 15.84
C LEU A 205 1.41 -7.32 15.74
N ASN A 206 1.94 -8.50 15.41
CA ASN A 206 1.20 -9.74 15.45
C ASN A 206 1.11 -10.27 16.88
N THR A 207 -0.10 -10.61 17.31
CA THR A 207 -0.41 -11.10 18.66
C THR A 207 -0.74 -12.60 18.63
N PRO A 208 -0.58 -13.31 19.76
CA PRO A 208 -0.92 -14.74 19.85
C PRO A 208 -2.44 -15.01 19.88
N TYR A 209 -3.29 -13.98 19.88
CA TYR A 209 -4.74 -14.14 19.86
C TYR A 209 -5.17 -14.68 18.50
N PHE A 210 -5.95 -15.78 18.49
CA PHE A 210 -6.25 -16.53 17.27
C PHE A 210 -5.02 -17.08 16.55
N ALA A 211 -3.96 -17.47 17.28
CA ALA A 211 -2.72 -18.02 16.71
C ALA A 211 -2.94 -19.17 15.70
N ARG A 212 -3.97 -20.01 15.91
CA ARG A 212 -4.32 -21.08 14.95
C ARG A 212 -4.68 -20.59 13.54
N TRP A 213 -5.01 -19.32 13.41
CA TRP A 213 -5.37 -18.65 12.15
C TRP A 213 -4.37 -17.54 11.79
N GLY A 214 -3.20 -17.54 12.43
CA GLY A 214 -2.11 -16.59 12.12
C GLY A 214 -2.06 -15.34 12.98
N GLY A 215 -2.88 -15.24 14.04
CA GLY A 215 -2.81 -14.13 14.99
C GLY A 215 -3.56 -12.86 14.55
N ILE A 216 -3.93 -12.01 15.50
CA ILE A 216 -4.44 -10.66 15.22
C ILE A 216 -3.25 -9.72 15.02
N ASP A 217 -3.31 -8.92 13.96
CA ASP A 217 -2.32 -7.85 13.73
C ASP A 217 -2.86 -6.49 14.18
N LEU A 218 -2.05 -5.75 14.93
CA LEU A 218 -2.23 -4.31 15.12
C LEU A 218 -1.29 -3.59 14.15
N VAL A 219 -1.85 -2.69 13.36
CA VAL A 219 -1.12 -1.95 12.33
C VAL A 219 -1.14 -0.47 12.67
N GLY A 220 0.00 0.18 12.58
CA GLY A 220 0.10 1.63 12.65
C GLY A 220 1.04 2.14 11.59
N GLU A 221 0.68 3.22 10.91
CA GLU A 221 1.51 3.84 9.88
C GLU A 221 1.39 5.35 9.87
N PHE A 222 2.46 5.99 9.43
CA PHE A 222 2.51 7.34 8.96
C PHE A 222 2.87 7.29 7.47
N ASP A 223 1.98 7.78 6.62
CA ASP A 223 2.10 7.65 5.16
C ASP A 223 2.75 8.87 4.47
N GLY A 224 3.26 9.81 5.25
CA GLY A 224 3.78 11.10 4.80
C GLY A 224 2.78 12.25 4.96
N THR A 225 1.48 11.94 5.06
CA THR A 225 0.39 12.94 5.06
C THR A 225 -0.53 12.86 6.28
N GLY A 226 -0.49 11.75 7.01
CA GLY A 226 -1.21 11.55 8.25
C GLY A 226 -0.92 10.18 8.87
N ILE A 227 -1.61 9.92 9.98
CA ILE A 227 -1.46 8.72 10.80
C ILE A 227 -2.65 7.80 10.54
N ASN A 228 -2.37 6.55 10.16
CA ASN A 228 -3.38 5.51 9.98
C ASN A 228 -3.15 4.39 11.01
N VAL A 229 -4.24 3.81 11.49
CA VAL A 229 -4.20 2.68 12.44
C VAL A 229 -5.19 1.61 11.99
N GLY A 230 -4.84 0.35 12.19
CA GLY A 230 -5.66 -0.76 11.75
C GLY A 230 -5.54 -2.00 12.63
N LEU A 231 -6.50 -2.87 12.46
CA LEU A 231 -6.63 -4.16 13.10
C LEU A 231 -6.96 -5.19 12.02
N ARG A 232 -6.15 -6.24 11.91
CA ARG A 232 -6.40 -7.35 10.97
C ARG A 232 -6.76 -8.57 11.78
N ILE A 233 -8.03 -8.96 11.69
CA ILE A 233 -8.63 -10.04 12.46
C ILE A 233 -8.71 -11.28 11.57
N PRO A 234 -8.04 -12.39 11.90
CA PRO A 234 -8.16 -13.61 11.12
C PRO A 234 -9.54 -14.25 11.33
N LEU A 235 -10.24 -14.49 10.23
CA LEU A 235 -11.48 -15.27 10.21
C LEU A 235 -11.17 -16.76 10.04
N THR A 236 -10.16 -17.07 9.22
CA THR A 236 -9.52 -18.39 9.05
C THR A 236 -8.03 -18.20 8.78
N SER A 237 -7.29 -19.27 8.45
CA SER A 237 -5.89 -19.17 8.00
C SER A 237 -5.71 -18.34 6.72
N ASP A 238 -6.78 -18.23 5.92
CA ASP A 238 -6.74 -17.71 4.56
C ASP A 238 -7.54 -16.41 4.42
N TYR A 239 -8.48 -16.13 5.35
CA TYR A 239 -9.33 -14.94 5.30
C TYR A 239 -9.08 -14.01 6.49
N ARG A 240 -8.94 -12.71 6.22
CA ARG A 240 -8.78 -11.67 7.25
C ARG A 240 -9.78 -10.54 7.05
N LEU A 241 -10.42 -10.13 8.13
CA LEU A 241 -11.21 -8.91 8.22
C LEU A 241 -10.30 -7.78 8.68
N ASN A 242 -10.25 -6.71 7.91
CA ASN A 242 -9.48 -5.51 8.24
C ASN A 242 -10.42 -4.40 8.68
N PHE A 243 -10.08 -3.75 9.79
CA PHE A 243 -10.80 -2.59 10.31
C PHE A 243 -9.78 -1.53 10.70
N GLY A 244 -10.07 -0.25 10.52
CA GLY A 244 -9.13 0.78 10.93
C GLY A 244 -9.64 2.20 10.74
N PHE A 245 -8.70 3.12 10.86
CA PHE A 245 -8.90 4.54 10.68
C PHE A 245 -7.75 5.11 9.86
N THR A 246 -8.07 5.96 8.90
CA THR A 246 -7.11 6.73 8.12
C THR A 246 -7.13 8.18 8.57
N HIS A 247 -5.96 8.82 8.55
CA HIS A 247 -5.72 10.21 8.96
C HIS A 247 -6.37 10.54 10.31
N ILE A 248 -6.13 9.72 11.34
CA ILE A 248 -6.68 9.92 12.70
C ILE A 248 -6.24 11.25 13.31
N ASP A 249 -5.10 11.79 12.87
CA ASP A 249 -4.63 13.15 13.17
C ASP A 249 -5.60 14.25 12.71
N LYS A 250 -6.46 13.96 11.72
CA LYS A 250 -7.47 14.87 11.17
C LYS A 250 -8.90 14.49 11.53
N LEU A 251 -9.09 13.58 12.49
CA LEU A 251 -10.41 13.09 12.92
C LEU A 251 -11.46 14.19 13.22
N PRO A 252 -11.10 15.39 13.75
CA PRO A 252 -12.08 16.47 13.93
C PRO A 252 -12.82 16.90 12.65
N HIS A 253 -12.22 16.68 11.48
CA HIS A 253 -12.82 16.99 10.18
C HIS A 253 -13.59 15.82 9.55
N PHE A 254 -13.83 14.76 10.32
CA PHE A 254 -14.65 13.64 9.84
C PHE A 254 -16.08 14.10 9.55
N GLY A 255 -16.57 13.79 8.35
CA GLY A 255 -17.90 14.18 7.88
C GLY A 255 -17.95 15.54 7.19
N ASP A 256 -16.82 16.22 6.99
CA ASP A 256 -16.71 17.41 6.14
C ASP A 256 -16.76 17.02 4.64
N SER A 257 -16.61 17.99 3.74
CA SER A 257 -16.57 17.70 2.31
C SER A 257 -15.29 16.92 1.99
N TYR A 258 -15.35 15.86 1.17
CA TYR A 258 -14.20 14.99 0.93
C TYR A 258 -13.04 15.72 0.21
N TRP A 259 -11.81 15.45 0.63
CA TRP A 259 -10.57 15.92 0.00
C TRP A 259 -9.45 14.85 0.10
N ALA A 260 -8.33 15.07 -0.60
CA ALA A 260 -7.18 14.19 -0.53
C ALA A 260 -6.53 14.17 0.87
N GLY A 261 -6.62 13.04 1.58
CA GLY A 261 -6.16 12.92 2.98
C GLY A 261 -7.23 13.26 4.01
N HIS A 262 -8.51 13.17 3.62
CA HIS A 262 -9.66 13.23 4.52
C HIS A 262 -9.67 12.01 5.46
N PRO A 263 -9.95 12.18 6.78
CA PRO A 263 -10.05 11.07 7.71
C PRO A 263 -11.11 10.05 7.28
N GLY A 264 -10.87 8.78 7.55
CA GLY A 264 -11.78 7.71 7.13
C GLY A 264 -11.87 6.58 8.14
N VAL A 265 -13.03 5.93 8.19
CA VAL A 265 -13.17 4.63 8.85
C VAL A 265 -12.99 3.55 7.79
N THR A 266 -12.08 2.63 8.00
CA THR A 266 -11.70 1.64 6.99
C THR A 266 -12.25 0.26 7.30
N LEU A 267 -12.69 -0.42 6.25
CA LEU A 267 -13.17 -1.79 6.29
C LEU A 267 -12.63 -2.53 5.07
N GLY A 268 -12.08 -3.72 5.28
CA GLY A 268 -11.58 -4.56 4.20
C GLY A 268 -11.71 -6.05 4.49
N LEU A 269 -11.64 -6.85 3.44
CA LEU A 269 -11.61 -8.30 3.52
C LEU A 269 -10.56 -8.83 2.55
N ASP A 270 -9.61 -9.59 3.10
CA ASP A 270 -8.53 -10.20 2.34
C ASP A 270 -8.68 -11.72 2.29
N MET A 271 -8.25 -12.29 1.17
CA MET A 271 -8.04 -13.70 0.97
C MET A 271 -6.58 -13.93 0.55
N ALA A 272 -5.91 -14.87 1.21
CA ALA A 272 -4.56 -15.29 0.90
C ALA A 272 -4.56 -16.78 0.55
N VAL A 273 -4.20 -17.12 -0.70
CA VAL A 273 -4.17 -18.51 -1.15
C VAL A 273 -2.79 -19.09 -0.86
N PRO A 274 -2.67 -20.14 -0.02
CA PRO A 274 -1.38 -20.73 0.30
C PRO A 274 -0.72 -21.29 -0.95
N ARG A 275 0.60 -21.15 -1.03
CA ARG A 275 1.37 -21.83 -2.05
C ARG A 275 1.36 -23.31 -1.73
N ALA A 276 0.96 -24.15 -2.70
CA ALA A 276 1.08 -25.59 -2.53
C ALA A 276 2.54 -25.91 -2.19
N ILE A 277 2.75 -26.60 -1.07
CA ILE A 277 4.00 -27.29 -0.82
C ILE A 277 4.00 -28.42 -1.83
N ILE A 278 4.58 -28.20 -3.01
CA ILE A 278 5.03 -29.32 -3.83
C ILE A 278 6.17 -29.89 -2.99
N PRO A 279 6.05 -31.11 -2.42
CA PRO A 279 7.25 -31.80 -1.96
C PRO A 279 8.07 -31.93 -3.23
N GLU A 280 9.16 -31.18 -3.35
CA GLU A 280 10.09 -31.49 -4.42
C GLU A 280 10.40 -32.99 -4.28
N PRO A 281 10.21 -33.81 -5.33
CA PRO A 281 10.71 -35.16 -5.26
C PRO A 281 12.19 -35.05 -4.91
N LEU A 282 12.67 -35.89 -3.98
CA LEU A 282 14.07 -36.03 -3.63
C LEU A 282 14.87 -36.63 -4.81
N SER A 283 14.89 -35.92 -5.94
CA SER A 283 15.63 -36.18 -7.16
C SER A 283 15.81 -34.79 -7.78
N GLU A 284 16.95 -34.13 -7.76
CA GLU A 284 18.31 -34.63 -7.87
C GLU A 284 19.21 -33.69 -7.05
N ARG A 285 19.91 -34.23 -6.04
CA ARG A 285 21.17 -33.60 -5.62
C ARG A 285 22.10 -33.73 -6.82
N PHE A 286 22.20 -32.69 -7.61
CA PHE A 286 23.33 -32.51 -8.50
C PHE A 286 24.59 -32.54 -7.64
N ASP A 287 25.34 -33.62 -7.78
CA ASP A 287 26.73 -33.77 -7.36
C ASP A 287 27.53 -32.68 -8.09
N GLY A 288 27.73 -31.55 -7.41
CA GLY A 288 28.68 -30.53 -7.82
C GLY A 288 30.06 -30.91 -7.28
N PRO A 289 31.14 -30.74 -8.05
CA PRO A 289 32.42 -31.36 -7.76
C PRO A 289 32.98 -30.85 -6.43
N SER A 290 33.24 -31.78 -5.52
CA SER A 290 33.98 -31.56 -4.28
C SER A 290 35.32 -30.89 -4.59
N PRO A 291 35.74 -29.84 -3.87
CA PRO A 291 37.09 -29.33 -4.00
C PRO A 291 38.06 -30.40 -3.47
N PHE A 292 39.09 -30.65 -4.28
CA PHE A 292 40.27 -31.42 -3.94
C PHE A 292 40.77 -31.08 -2.53
N VAL A 293 40.97 -32.11 -1.71
CA VAL A 293 41.93 -32.09 -0.62
C VAL A 293 42.86 -33.26 -0.88
N ASP A 294 44.07 -32.93 -1.32
CA ASP A 294 45.19 -33.86 -1.43
C ASP A 294 45.43 -34.50 -0.06
N ASP A 295 45.49 -35.83 -0.05
CA ASP A 295 46.03 -36.63 1.04
C ASP A 295 47.56 -36.69 0.90
N PRO A 296 48.35 -36.19 1.86
CA PRO A 296 49.79 -36.36 1.85
C PRO A 296 50.24 -37.22 3.04
N ARG A 297 49.66 -38.39 3.29
CA ARG A 297 50.32 -39.43 4.12
C ARG A 297 50.08 -40.84 3.59
N GLY A 298 50.83 -41.16 2.54
CA GLY A 298 51.24 -42.54 2.29
C GLY A 298 52.27 -42.98 3.34
N LEU A 299 51.87 -43.96 4.17
CA LEU A 299 52.59 -45.18 4.60
C LEU A 299 51.70 -45.97 5.56
#